data_AF-A0AAN8WPM7-F1
#
_entry.id   AF-A0AAN8WPM7-F1
#
_cell.length_a   1.000
_cell.length_b   1.000
_cell.length_c   1.000
_cell.angle_alpha   90.00
_cell.angle_beta   90.00
_cell.angle_gamma   90.00
#
_symmetry.space_group_name_H-M   'P 1'
#
loop_
_entity.id
_entity.type
_entity.pdbx_description
1 polymer ?
#
loop_
_entity_poly.entity_id
_entity_poly.type
_entity_poly.pdbx_seq_one_letter_code
_entity_poly.pdbx_strand_id
1 'polypeptide(L)'
;MSAKFLRRSFAVYIFLLILIAICIHMYEKKVSSVSDKEHITWQNETSKISQATRDSESPLVPDISHIAAFKPKEVHYKGSGLWAADIEDTSYPSINISVVQNILEERYHKVLENCLAVLSPLELEKPINSKEFLISEKYKLIWCNIFKSASSSWLYNFLVMAGVKEKDMKVSQTSPIEFARTHYKRPSSEKLLSYLFNPSVEYTSFIIVRDPFERLLSAYRDKIESQSQKYYKHLRCKIEKDYAPKVLNPKGRDCKPSFPAFVDYVIDEHSKGNTPNEHWAPYYTFCSPCQVHFDYILHFETLAADEAYLVNAVSGLSSVVTPHKLHASHTSYGELTMKYFQLLSLSQLEKLYSIYEKDFRIFDYDSQKYFQYIT
;
A
#
# COMPACT_ATOMS: atom_id res chain seq x y z
N MET A 1 59.21 -40.69 -35.55
CA MET A 1 57.73 -40.87 -35.69
C MET A 1 57.38 -40.79 -37.17
N SER A 2 56.78 -41.85 -37.72
CA SER A 2 56.59 -42.04 -39.16
C SER A 2 55.50 -41.14 -39.75
N ALA A 3 55.76 -40.57 -40.93
CA ALA A 3 54.83 -39.76 -41.72
C ALA A 3 53.47 -40.43 -42.01
N LYS A 4 53.35 -41.74 -41.79
CA LYS A 4 52.08 -42.49 -41.85
C LYS A 4 51.14 -42.22 -40.68
N PHE A 5 51.64 -41.80 -39.52
CA PHE A 5 50.82 -41.50 -38.34
C PHE A 5 50.17 -40.11 -38.43
N LEU A 6 50.92 -39.11 -38.90
CA LEU A 6 50.42 -37.74 -39.16
C LEU A 6 49.33 -37.70 -40.25
N ARG A 7 49.46 -38.51 -41.33
CA ARG A 7 48.42 -38.61 -42.36
C ARG A 7 47.11 -39.24 -41.87
N ARG A 8 47.18 -40.22 -40.96
CA ARG A 8 45.98 -40.86 -40.38
C ARG A 8 45.26 -39.93 -39.40
N SER A 9 45.99 -39.21 -38.55
CA SER A 9 45.39 -38.21 -37.64
C SER A 9 44.80 -37.01 -38.38
N PHE A 10 45.42 -36.55 -39.48
CA PHE A 10 44.88 -35.47 -40.29
C PHE A 10 43.62 -35.87 -41.06
N ALA A 11 43.55 -37.11 -41.56
CA ALA A 11 42.35 -37.64 -42.22
C ALA A 11 41.17 -37.77 -41.24
N VAL A 12 41.41 -38.20 -40.00
CA VAL A 12 40.38 -38.25 -38.94
C VAL A 12 39.90 -36.85 -38.57
N TYR A 13 40.81 -35.88 -38.48
CA TYR A 13 40.45 -34.50 -38.18
C TYR A 13 39.61 -33.84 -39.29
N ILE A 14 39.97 -34.06 -40.56
CA ILE A 14 39.17 -33.61 -41.70
C ILE A 14 37.79 -34.27 -41.70
N PHE A 15 37.71 -35.57 -41.41
CA PHE A 15 36.43 -36.28 -41.35
C PHE A 15 35.52 -35.73 -40.23
N LEU A 16 36.11 -35.42 -39.07
CA LEU A 16 35.37 -34.81 -37.96
C LEU A 16 34.84 -33.41 -38.31
N LEU A 17 35.65 -32.58 -38.99
CA LEU A 17 35.24 -31.25 -39.44
C LEU A 17 34.11 -31.33 -40.49
N ILE A 18 34.16 -32.32 -41.40
CA ILE A 18 33.09 -32.55 -42.38
C ILE A 18 31.80 -32.96 -41.67
N LEU A 19 31.86 -33.84 -40.67
CA LEU A 19 30.68 -34.23 -39.89
C LEU A 19 30.09 -33.04 -39.10
N ILE A 20 30.93 -32.20 -38.49
CA ILE A 20 30.48 -30.98 -37.80
C ILE A 20 29.82 -30.02 -38.80
N ALA A 21 30.41 -29.82 -39.99
CA ALA A 21 29.83 -28.97 -41.02
C ALA A 21 28.49 -29.52 -41.53
N ILE A 22 28.36 -30.83 -41.69
CA ILE A 22 27.08 -31.47 -42.05
C ILE A 22 26.05 -31.29 -40.93
N CYS A 23 26.44 -31.47 -39.67
CA CYS A 23 25.54 -31.24 -38.53
C CYS A 23 25.08 -29.78 -38.42
N ILE A 24 25.98 -28.82 -38.63
CA ILE A 24 25.64 -27.39 -38.67
C ILE A 24 24.69 -27.11 -39.83
N HIS A 25 24.98 -27.63 -41.03
CA HIS A 25 24.11 -27.42 -42.20
C HIS A 25 22.73 -28.08 -42.03
N MET A 26 22.66 -29.25 -41.40
CA MET A 26 21.40 -29.91 -41.06
C MET A 26 20.62 -29.14 -39.98
N TYR A 27 21.33 -28.57 -39.00
CA TYR A 27 20.73 -27.72 -37.97
C TYR A 27 20.19 -26.42 -38.57
N GLU A 28 20.96 -25.74 -39.41
CA GLU A 28 20.54 -24.52 -40.13
C GLU A 28 19.35 -24.79 -41.05
N LYS A 29 19.32 -25.91 -41.78
CA LYS A 29 18.14 -26.31 -42.57
C LYS A 29 16.92 -26.60 -41.70
N LYS A 30 17.11 -27.21 -40.52
CA LYS A 30 16.01 -27.45 -39.57
C LYS A 30 15.49 -26.12 -39.00
N VAL A 31 16.38 -25.21 -38.60
CA VAL A 31 16.04 -23.86 -38.11
C VAL A 31 15.36 -23.03 -39.21
N SER A 32 15.84 -23.07 -40.46
CA SER A 32 15.17 -22.42 -41.59
C SER A 32 13.78 -23.02 -41.83
N SER A 33 13.63 -24.35 -41.79
CA SER A 33 12.32 -24.99 -42.00
C SER A 33 11.32 -24.74 -40.87
N VAL A 34 11.80 -24.52 -39.64
CA VAL A 34 10.99 -24.14 -38.48
C VAL A 34 10.65 -22.65 -38.56
N SER A 35 11.63 -21.81 -38.89
CA SER A 35 11.45 -20.38 -39.15
C SER A 35 10.46 -20.14 -40.27
N ASP A 36 10.53 -20.86 -41.39
CA ASP A 36 9.61 -20.70 -42.53
C ASP A 36 8.20 -21.19 -42.18
N LYS A 37 8.07 -22.27 -41.39
CA LYS A 37 6.77 -22.74 -40.90
C LYS A 37 6.16 -21.79 -39.88
N GLU A 38 6.96 -21.23 -38.98
CA GLU A 38 6.57 -20.18 -38.03
C GLU A 38 6.23 -18.89 -38.78
N HIS A 39 6.98 -18.50 -39.81
CA HIS A 39 6.69 -17.30 -40.62
C HIS A 39 5.39 -17.46 -41.43
N ILE A 40 5.10 -18.66 -41.96
CA ILE A 40 3.85 -18.96 -42.68
C ILE A 40 2.66 -19.07 -41.71
N THR A 41 2.85 -19.59 -40.50
CA THR A 41 1.80 -19.58 -39.46
C THR A 41 1.55 -18.17 -38.94
N TRP A 42 2.60 -17.37 -38.70
CA TRP A 42 2.49 -15.94 -38.37
C TRP A 42 1.86 -15.13 -39.50
N GLN A 43 2.15 -15.40 -40.77
CA GLN A 43 1.52 -14.69 -41.89
C GLN A 43 0.05 -15.06 -42.08
N ASN A 44 -0.33 -16.32 -41.84
CA ASN A 44 -1.72 -16.76 -41.89
C ASN A 44 -2.51 -16.30 -40.67
N GLU A 45 -1.90 -16.23 -39.48
CA GLU A 45 -2.50 -15.65 -38.28
C GLU A 45 -2.59 -14.13 -38.39
N THR A 46 -1.57 -13.42 -38.88
CA THR A 46 -1.65 -11.96 -39.12
C THR A 46 -2.63 -11.60 -40.24
N SER A 47 -2.80 -12.46 -41.25
CA SER A 47 -3.86 -12.34 -42.27
C SER A 47 -5.25 -12.51 -41.66
N LYS A 48 -5.47 -13.53 -40.83
CA LYS A 48 -6.74 -13.76 -40.11
C LYS A 48 -7.02 -12.67 -39.08
N ILE A 49 -5.99 -12.15 -38.41
CA ILE A 49 -6.08 -11.00 -37.50
C ILE A 49 -6.40 -9.74 -38.31
N SER A 50 -5.75 -9.48 -39.45
CA SER A 50 -6.02 -8.33 -40.35
C SER A 50 -7.47 -8.29 -40.87
N GLN A 51 -8.08 -9.47 -41.04
CA GLN A 51 -9.48 -9.61 -41.47
C GLN A 51 -10.44 -9.52 -40.28
N ALA A 52 -10.06 -10.01 -39.10
CA ALA A 52 -10.82 -9.82 -37.85
C ALA A 52 -10.73 -8.38 -37.30
N THR A 53 -9.66 -7.63 -37.58
CA THR A 53 -9.47 -6.20 -37.22
C THR A 53 -10.10 -5.24 -38.22
N ARG A 54 -10.72 -5.73 -39.30
CA ARG A 54 -11.54 -4.91 -40.20
C ARG A 54 -13.04 -4.91 -39.83
N ASP A 55 -13.47 -5.87 -39.03
CA ASP A 55 -14.85 -6.02 -38.54
C ASP A 55 -14.95 -5.95 -37.00
N SER A 56 -13.93 -5.47 -36.31
CA SER A 56 -13.99 -5.15 -34.88
C SER A 56 -13.52 -3.73 -34.64
N GLU A 57 -14.34 -2.96 -33.92
CA GLU A 57 -14.00 -1.66 -33.37
C GLU A 57 -12.62 -1.75 -32.69
N SER A 58 -11.76 -0.75 -32.97
CA SER A 58 -10.46 -0.57 -32.31
C SER A 58 -10.56 -0.91 -30.81
N PRO A 59 -9.57 -1.61 -30.21
CA PRO A 59 -9.43 -1.55 -28.76
C PRO A 59 -9.33 -0.06 -28.41
N LEU A 60 -10.31 0.43 -27.65
CA LEU A 60 -10.27 1.77 -27.10
C LEU A 60 -8.95 1.87 -26.32
N VAL A 61 -8.05 2.76 -26.75
CA VAL A 61 -7.06 3.30 -25.82
C VAL A 61 -7.88 3.83 -24.64
N PRO A 62 -7.69 3.32 -23.41
CA PRO A 62 -8.55 3.68 -22.29
C PRO A 62 -8.47 5.20 -22.05
N ASP A 63 -9.63 5.82 -21.92
CA ASP A 63 -9.71 7.25 -21.63
C ASP A 63 -9.30 7.53 -20.18
N ILE A 64 -8.00 7.70 -19.96
CA ILE A 64 -7.40 8.17 -18.70
C ILE A 64 -7.64 9.67 -18.47
N SER A 65 -8.50 10.34 -19.26
CA SER A 65 -8.83 11.75 -19.05
C SER A 65 -9.31 12.04 -17.64
N HIS A 66 -10.02 11.11 -16.98
CA HIS A 66 -10.44 11.28 -15.59
C HIS A 66 -9.27 11.31 -14.58
N ILE A 67 -8.14 10.67 -14.89
CA ILE A 67 -6.90 10.73 -14.10
C ILE A 67 -6.12 12.01 -14.42
N ALA A 68 -6.05 12.38 -15.70
CA ALA A 68 -5.34 13.59 -16.15
C ALA A 68 -6.12 14.91 -15.92
N ALA A 69 -7.45 14.85 -15.76
CA ALA A 69 -8.34 16.01 -15.58
C ALA A 69 -8.70 16.27 -14.13
N PHE A 70 -8.25 15.44 -13.18
CA PHE A 70 -8.45 15.71 -11.77
C PHE A 70 -7.54 16.88 -11.36
N LYS A 71 -8.13 18.06 -11.21
CA LYS A 71 -7.48 19.18 -10.54
C LYS A 71 -7.73 19.05 -9.04
N PRO A 72 -6.70 19.09 -8.18
CA PRO A 72 -6.94 19.18 -6.74
C PRO A 72 -7.88 20.35 -6.46
N LYS A 73 -8.84 20.13 -5.56
CA LYS A 73 -9.74 21.19 -5.12
C LYS A 73 -8.90 22.25 -4.42
N GLU A 74 -8.96 23.50 -4.89
CA GLU A 74 -8.44 24.64 -4.14
C GLU A 74 -9.33 24.84 -2.91
N VAL A 75 -9.02 24.13 -1.83
CA VAL A 75 -9.67 24.37 -0.55
C VAL A 75 -8.93 25.53 0.12
N HIS A 76 -9.39 26.75 -0.15
CA HIS A 76 -8.89 27.92 0.56
C HIS A 76 -9.14 27.77 2.06
N TYR A 77 -8.08 27.87 2.86
CA TYR A 77 -8.18 27.95 4.31
C TYR A 77 -9.15 29.07 4.71
N LYS A 78 -10.29 28.70 5.30
CA LYS A 78 -11.35 29.66 5.71
C LYS A 78 -11.16 30.20 7.14
N GLY A 79 -10.08 29.81 7.82
CA GLY A 79 -9.79 30.30 9.17
C GLY A 79 -9.29 31.75 9.14
N SER A 80 -9.71 32.54 10.13
CA SER A 80 -9.07 33.83 10.42
C SER A 80 -7.66 33.57 10.94
N GLY A 81 -6.64 34.13 10.30
CA GLY A 81 -5.24 33.87 10.62
C GLY A 81 -4.85 34.13 12.08
N LEU A 82 -3.68 33.55 12.43
CA LEU A 82 -2.95 33.58 13.71
C LEU A 82 -3.48 32.62 14.79
N TRP A 83 -2.76 31.52 14.98
CA TRP A 83 -2.69 30.82 16.26
C TRP A 83 -1.99 31.75 17.26
N ALA A 84 -2.73 32.66 17.88
CA ALA A 84 -2.23 33.53 18.93
C ALA A 84 -3.24 33.59 20.06
N ALA A 85 -3.07 32.72 21.07
CA ALA A 85 -2.90 33.15 22.48
C ALA A 85 -3.06 31.99 23.48
N ASP A 86 -3.88 30.96 23.22
CA ASP A 86 -4.36 30.11 24.32
C ASP A 86 -3.90 28.64 24.29
N ILE A 87 -2.75 28.37 23.66
CA ILE A 87 -2.13 27.03 23.69
C ILE A 87 -0.85 27.10 24.50
N GLU A 88 -0.98 26.82 25.80
CA GLU A 88 0.14 26.38 26.64
C GLU A 88 0.49 24.92 26.29
N ASP A 89 0.94 24.68 25.06
CA ASP A 89 1.67 23.46 24.70
C ASP A 89 3.00 23.89 24.08
N THR A 90 4.06 23.78 24.87
CA THR A 90 5.43 24.13 24.52
C THR A 90 6.04 23.23 23.44
N SER A 91 5.31 22.21 22.95
CA SER A 91 5.82 21.23 21.99
C SER A 91 5.63 21.62 20.51
N TYR A 92 4.76 22.58 20.19
CA TYR A 92 4.53 23.03 18.81
C TYR A 92 4.55 24.56 18.70
N PRO A 93 5.69 25.18 18.35
CA PRO A 93 5.71 26.61 18.02
C PRO A 93 4.73 26.85 16.87
N SER A 94 3.94 27.92 16.97
CA SER A 94 2.95 28.43 16.00
C SER A 94 3.05 27.77 14.62
N ILE A 95 2.20 26.78 14.36
CA ILE A 95 2.15 26.07 13.07
C ILE A 95 1.82 27.09 11.97
N ASN A 96 2.75 27.29 11.03
CA ASN A 96 2.52 28.16 9.88
C ASN A 96 1.58 27.45 8.89
N ILE A 97 0.32 27.89 8.85
CA ILE A 97 -0.73 27.29 8.01
C ILE A 97 -0.36 27.26 6.54
N SER A 98 0.29 28.31 6.01
CA SER A 98 0.71 28.34 4.61
C SER A 98 1.80 27.32 4.30
N VAL A 99 2.68 27.04 5.26
CA VAL A 99 3.70 25.97 5.11
C VAL A 99 3.02 24.61 5.08
N VAL A 100 2.07 24.35 5.98
CA VAL A 100 1.32 23.08 6.00
C VAL A 100 0.51 22.90 4.73
N GLN A 101 -0.14 23.96 4.24
CA GLN A 101 -0.86 23.94 2.97
C GLN A 101 0.07 23.50 1.82
N ASN A 102 1.23 24.16 1.67
CA ASN A 102 2.19 23.83 0.61
C ASN A 102 2.65 22.37 0.71
N ILE A 103 2.90 21.85 1.93
CA ILE A 103 3.28 20.45 2.14
C ILE A 103 2.17 19.50 1.70
N LEU A 104 0.91 19.79 2.04
CA LEU A 104 -0.24 18.94 1.67
C LEU A 104 -0.49 18.96 0.15
N GLU A 105 -0.36 20.12 -0.49
CA GLU A 105 -0.45 20.28 -1.94
C GLU A 105 0.67 19.53 -2.68
N GLU A 106 1.91 19.70 -2.24
CA GLU A 106 3.07 18.98 -2.81
C GLU A 106 2.88 17.47 -2.68
N ARG A 107 2.45 17.00 -1.50
CA ARG A 107 2.22 15.58 -1.24
C ARG A 107 1.10 15.01 -2.09
N TYR A 108 0.02 15.76 -2.29
CA TYR A 108 -1.06 15.38 -3.20
C TYR A 108 -0.51 15.13 -4.62
N HIS A 109 0.23 16.10 -5.16
CA HIS A 109 0.79 16.00 -6.51
C HIS A 109 1.79 14.85 -6.63
N LYS A 110 2.65 14.68 -5.62
CA LYS A 110 3.65 13.62 -5.59
C LYS A 110 3.00 12.23 -5.57
N VAL A 111 1.93 12.05 -4.80
CA VAL A 111 1.20 10.77 -4.80
C VAL A 111 0.56 10.48 -6.15
N LEU A 112 -0.01 11.48 -6.82
CA LEU A 112 -0.57 11.31 -8.16
C LEU A 112 0.50 10.91 -9.19
N GLU A 113 1.65 11.60 -9.18
CA GLU A 113 2.80 11.26 -10.03
C GLU A 113 3.30 9.84 -9.73
N ASN A 114 3.51 9.51 -8.45
CA ASN A 114 3.99 8.21 -8.04
C ASN A 114 3.00 7.09 -8.41
N CYS A 115 1.70 7.32 -8.33
CA CYS A 115 0.68 6.37 -8.77
C CYS A 115 0.86 5.99 -10.25
N LEU A 116 1.09 6.97 -11.12
CA LEU A 116 1.35 6.75 -12.54
C LEU A 116 2.70 6.07 -12.80
N ALA A 117 3.70 6.32 -11.96
CA ALA A 117 5.03 5.72 -12.08
C ALA A 117 5.12 4.30 -11.52
N VAL A 118 4.27 3.95 -10.54
CA VAL A 118 4.34 2.69 -9.79
C VAL A 118 3.36 1.64 -10.29
N LEU A 119 2.18 2.05 -10.75
CA LEU A 119 1.13 1.12 -11.17
C LEU A 119 1.06 1.00 -12.70
N SER A 120 0.83 -0.22 -13.18
CA SER A 120 0.52 -0.45 -14.59
C SER A 120 -0.90 0.04 -14.94
N PRO A 121 -1.21 0.32 -16.22
CA PRO A 121 -2.56 0.71 -16.65
C PRO A 121 -3.64 -0.28 -16.18
N LEU A 122 -3.38 -1.58 -16.30
CA LEU A 122 -4.29 -2.63 -15.82
C LEU A 122 -4.55 -2.58 -14.31
N GLU A 123 -3.57 -2.13 -13.52
CA GLU A 123 -3.74 -1.97 -12.07
C GLU A 123 -4.53 -0.72 -11.70
N LEU A 124 -4.38 0.36 -12.46
CA LEU A 124 -5.19 1.58 -12.30
C LEU A 124 -6.67 1.30 -12.61
N GLU A 125 -6.96 0.40 -13.56
CA GLU A 125 -8.32 -0.02 -13.91
C GLU A 125 -8.98 -0.97 -12.89
N LYS A 126 -8.24 -1.45 -11.88
CA LYS A 126 -8.83 -2.33 -10.86
C LYS A 126 -9.93 -1.60 -10.08
N PRO A 127 -11.04 -2.29 -9.74
CA PRO A 127 -12.11 -1.70 -8.96
C PRO A 127 -11.62 -1.17 -7.61
N ILE A 128 -12.15 -0.01 -7.21
CA ILE A 128 -11.88 0.56 -5.89
C ILE A 128 -12.38 -0.33 -4.76
N ASN A 129 -11.60 -0.42 -3.68
CA ASN A 129 -12.09 -0.98 -2.42
C ASN A 129 -12.85 0.08 -1.61
N SER A 130 -14.17 0.08 -1.70
CA SER A 130 -15.04 1.03 -0.99
C SER A 130 -15.35 0.65 0.46
N LYS A 131 -15.00 -0.58 0.90
CA LYS A 131 -15.46 -1.13 2.19
C LYS A 131 -14.87 -0.45 3.42
N GLU A 132 -13.76 0.25 3.25
CA GLU A 132 -13.00 0.87 4.34
C GLU A 132 -13.32 2.35 4.54
N PHE A 133 -14.20 2.89 3.70
CA PHE A 133 -14.60 4.28 3.74
C PHE A 133 -15.71 4.55 4.74
N LEU A 134 -15.63 5.69 5.43
CA LEU A 134 -16.70 6.29 6.21
C LEU A 134 -17.09 7.61 5.55
N ILE A 135 -18.40 7.83 5.37
CA ILE A 135 -18.94 9.01 4.69
C ILE A 135 -19.84 9.77 5.68
N SER A 136 -19.44 11.00 6.00
CA SER A 136 -20.19 11.91 6.83
C SER A 136 -20.92 12.93 5.95
N GLU A 137 -22.19 12.65 5.68
CA GLU A 137 -23.04 13.55 4.88
C GLU A 137 -23.27 14.91 5.56
N LYS A 138 -23.22 14.96 6.90
CA LYS A 138 -23.37 16.19 7.69
C LYS A 138 -22.21 17.16 7.49
N TYR A 139 -20.97 16.64 7.52
CA TYR A 139 -19.75 17.45 7.41
C TYR A 139 -19.14 17.42 6.01
N LYS A 140 -19.81 16.75 5.05
CA LYS A 140 -19.30 16.53 3.68
C LYS A 140 -17.88 15.95 3.66
N LEU A 141 -17.65 14.96 4.53
CA LEU A 141 -16.32 14.39 4.78
C LEU A 141 -16.29 12.90 4.43
N ILE A 142 -15.27 12.47 3.70
CA ILE A 142 -15.02 11.08 3.32
C ILE A 142 -13.65 10.70 3.86
N TRP A 143 -13.57 9.57 4.56
CA TRP A 143 -12.32 9.08 5.12
C TRP A 143 -12.13 7.61 4.78
N CYS A 144 -10.94 7.23 4.30
CA CYS A 144 -10.56 5.82 4.25
C CYS A 144 -9.76 5.43 5.51
N ASN A 145 -10.27 4.45 6.26
CA ASN A 145 -9.71 4.05 7.54
C ASN A 145 -8.51 3.08 7.37
N ILE A 146 -7.29 3.63 7.24
CA ILE A 146 -6.07 2.82 7.38
C ILE A 146 -5.80 2.51 8.85
N PHE A 147 -5.96 1.24 9.22
CA PHE A 147 -5.64 0.79 10.57
C PHE A 147 -4.18 1.05 10.94
N LYS A 148 -3.94 1.46 12.19
CA LYS A 148 -2.61 1.74 12.77
C LYS A 148 -1.93 3.03 12.25
N SER A 149 -2.67 3.84 11.48
CA SER A 149 -2.31 5.20 11.06
C SER A 149 -3.33 6.20 11.63
N ALA A 150 -3.37 6.32 12.96
CA ALA A 150 -4.37 7.12 13.71
C ALA A 150 -5.84 6.67 13.59
N SER A 151 -6.09 5.44 13.14
CA SER A 151 -7.44 4.88 12.98
C SER A 151 -8.31 4.98 14.23
N SER A 152 -7.78 4.71 15.42
CA SER A 152 -8.57 4.75 16.66
C SER A 152 -9.06 6.18 16.98
N SER A 153 -8.18 7.17 16.77
CA SER A 153 -8.46 8.58 16.97
C SER A 153 -9.54 9.08 16.02
N TRP A 154 -9.45 8.72 14.75
CA TRP A 154 -10.44 9.14 13.75
C TRP A 154 -11.76 8.38 13.83
N LEU A 155 -11.75 7.11 14.24
CA LEU A 155 -13.00 6.41 14.57
C LEU A 155 -13.74 7.10 15.73
N TYR A 156 -13.00 7.56 16.75
CA TYR A 156 -13.57 8.38 17.81
C TYR A 156 -14.15 9.70 17.27
N ASN A 157 -13.41 10.44 16.44
CA ASN A 157 -13.90 11.68 15.83
C ASN A 157 -15.17 11.46 15.01
N PHE A 158 -15.25 10.38 14.23
CA PHE A 158 -16.46 10.02 13.49
C PHE A 158 -17.64 9.71 14.43
N LEU A 159 -17.41 8.99 15.53
CA LEU A 159 -18.47 8.75 16.53
C LEU A 159 -18.96 10.06 17.18
N VAL A 160 -18.04 10.98 17.52
CA VAL A 160 -18.42 12.31 18.03
C VAL A 160 -19.23 13.08 16.98
N MET A 161 -18.81 13.05 15.70
CA MET A 161 -19.57 13.67 14.59
C MET A 161 -20.97 13.07 14.42
N ALA A 162 -21.16 11.78 14.73
CA ALA A 162 -22.44 11.10 14.77
C ALA A 162 -23.30 11.43 16.02
N GLY A 163 -22.78 12.24 16.95
CA GLY A 163 -23.47 12.65 18.17
C GLY A 163 -23.34 11.64 19.33
N VAL A 164 -22.43 10.66 19.23
CA VAL A 164 -22.17 9.70 20.29
C VAL A 164 -21.40 10.38 21.43
N LYS A 165 -21.86 10.20 22.67
CA LYS A 165 -21.22 10.79 23.85
C LYS A 165 -20.02 9.94 24.28
N GLU A 166 -18.99 10.59 24.81
CA GLU A 166 -17.75 9.93 25.24
C GLU A 166 -17.99 8.79 26.25
N LYS A 167 -18.96 8.96 27.15
CA LYS A 167 -19.34 7.92 28.11
C LYS A 167 -19.83 6.64 27.43
N ASP A 168 -20.56 6.76 26.31
CA ASP A 168 -21.15 5.63 25.59
C ASP A 168 -20.07 4.90 24.79
N MET A 169 -19.05 5.64 24.32
CA MET A 169 -17.86 5.08 23.70
C MET A 169 -16.99 4.29 24.69
N LYS A 170 -16.79 4.83 25.91
CA LYS A 170 -15.94 4.21 26.95
C LYS A 170 -16.51 2.91 27.51
N VAL A 171 -17.84 2.79 27.58
CA VAL A 171 -18.50 1.58 28.10
C VAL A 171 -18.82 0.55 27.01
N SER A 172 -18.60 0.90 25.73
CA SER A 172 -18.88 -0.02 24.63
C SER A 172 -17.97 -1.25 24.70
N GLN A 173 -18.57 -2.43 24.54
CA GLN A 173 -17.86 -3.69 24.40
C GLN A 173 -17.55 -4.04 22.94
N THR A 174 -18.08 -3.27 21.98
CA THR A 174 -17.81 -3.46 20.55
C THR A 174 -16.50 -2.79 20.15
N SER A 175 -15.85 -3.31 19.12
CA SER A 175 -14.65 -2.65 18.60
C SER A 175 -14.99 -1.25 18.05
N PRO A 176 -14.07 -0.27 18.09
CA PRO A 176 -14.35 1.08 17.60
C PRO A 176 -14.84 1.12 16.15
N ILE A 177 -14.33 0.23 15.28
CA ILE A 177 -14.78 0.14 13.89
C ILE A 177 -16.21 -0.39 13.81
N GLU A 178 -16.54 -1.46 14.52
CA GLU A 178 -17.92 -2.00 14.53
C GLU A 178 -18.91 -0.98 15.05
N PHE A 179 -18.55 -0.23 16.10
CA PHE A 179 -19.39 0.85 16.60
C PHE A 179 -19.54 1.95 15.54
N ALA A 180 -18.46 2.41 14.92
CA ALA A 180 -18.56 3.38 13.85
C ALA A 180 -19.45 2.88 12.69
N ARG A 181 -19.46 1.57 12.39
CA ARG A 181 -20.31 0.97 11.34
C ARG A 181 -21.80 0.93 11.67
N THR A 182 -22.21 1.11 12.93
CA THR A 182 -23.65 1.29 13.24
C THR A 182 -24.16 2.65 12.78
N HIS A 183 -23.29 3.65 12.66
CA HIS A 183 -23.60 5.00 12.20
C HIS A 183 -23.18 5.26 10.74
N TYR A 184 -22.08 4.65 10.30
CA TYR A 184 -21.45 4.83 8.98
C TYR A 184 -21.35 3.50 8.24
N LYS A 185 -22.45 3.11 7.59
CA LYS A 185 -22.52 1.87 6.79
C LYS A 185 -21.45 1.84 5.71
N ARG A 186 -20.96 0.64 5.38
CA ARG A 186 -20.04 0.46 4.25
C ARG A 186 -20.72 0.87 2.95
N PRO A 187 -20.17 1.82 2.18
CA PRO A 187 -20.71 2.17 0.87
C PRO A 187 -20.42 1.06 -0.15
N SER A 188 -21.25 0.96 -1.19
CA SER A 188 -20.86 0.30 -2.43
C SER A 188 -19.86 1.19 -3.18
N SER A 189 -19.14 0.63 -4.15
CA SER A 189 -18.21 1.42 -4.97
C SER A 189 -18.94 2.51 -5.75
N GLU A 190 -20.10 2.22 -6.35
CA GLU A 190 -20.96 3.21 -7.00
C GLU A 190 -21.37 4.34 -6.05
N LYS A 191 -21.80 3.98 -4.82
CA LYS A 191 -22.18 4.97 -3.82
C LYS A 191 -21.00 5.85 -3.42
N LEU A 192 -19.81 5.29 -3.22
CA LEU A 192 -18.63 6.09 -2.89
C LEU A 192 -18.25 7.06 -4.03
N LEU A 193 -18.23 6.56 -5.27
CA LEU A 193 -17.94 7.38 -6.46
C LEU A 193 -18.95 8.53 -6.62
N SER A 194 -20.23 8.31 -6.30
CA SER A 194 -21.25 9.36 -6.40
C SER A 194 -21.11 10.48 -5.36
N TYR A 195 -20.37 10.27 -4.26
CA TYR A 195 -19.98 11.36 -3.36
C TYR A 195 -18.64 12.00 -3.78
N LEU A 196 -17.66 11.21 -4.19
CA LEU A 196 -16.34 11.71 -4.60
C LEU A 196 -16.43 12.65 -5.81
N PHE A 197 -17.26 12.29 -6.79
CA PHE A 197 -17.42 12.99 -8.06
C PHE A 197 -18.77 13.72 -8.18
N ASN A 198 -19.37 14.10 -7.04
CA ASN A 198 -20.66 14.78 -7.03
C ASN A 198 -20.52 16.23 -7.56
N PRO A 199 -21.20 16.61 -8.66
CA PRO A 199 -21.07 17.96 -9.23
C PRO A 199 -21.84 19.02 -8.44
N SER A 200 -22.81 18.62 -7.61
CA SER A 200 -23.73 19.52 -6.90
C SER A 200 -23.33 19.78 -5.46
N VAL A 201 -22.61 18.84 -4.84
CA VAL A 201 -22.20 18.91 -3.43
C VAL A 201 -20.76 18.44 -3.31
N GLU A 202 -19.87 19.36 -2.98
CA GLU A 202 -18.46 19.05 -2.81
C GLU A 202 -18.22 18.34 -1.46
N TYR A 203 -17.68 17.12 -1.53
CA TYR A 203 -17.15 16.39 -0.37
C TYR A 203 -15.64 16.53 -0.30
N THR A 204 -15.11 16.67 0.90
CA THR A 204 -13.67 16.56 1.18
C THR A 204 -13.33 15.12 1.53
N SER A 205 -12.36 14.54 0.82
CA SER A 205 -11.85 13.20 1.03
C SER A 205 -10.44 13.24 1.61
N PHE A 206 -10.15 12.36 2.57
CA PHE A 206 -8.79 12.26 3.09
C PHE A 206 -8.40 10.83 3.49
N ILE A 207 -7.09 10.62 3.56
CA ILE A 207 -6.46 9.41 4.04
C ILE A 207 -5.33 9.79 5.00
N ILE A 208 -5.10 8.94 6.01
CA ILE A 208 -3.94 9.06 6.90
C ILE A 208 -3.04 7.88 6.62
N VAL A 209 -1.84 8.16 6.16
CA VAL A 209 -0.80 7.15 5.92
C VAL A 209 0.27 7.24 6.98
N ARG A 210 1.04 6.17 7.08
CA ARG A 210 2.19 6.04 7.98
C ARG A 210 3.23 5.24 7.22
N ASP A 211 4.51 5.42 7.58
CA ASP A 211 5.56 4.53 7.12
C ASP A 211 5.11 3.06 7.16
N PRO A 212 5.12 2.33 6.02
CA PRO A 212 4.55 0.98 5.93
C PRO A 212 5.08 0.00 6.98
N PHE A 213 6.37 0.10 7.30
CA PHE A 213 7.05 -0.80 8.23
C PHE A 213 6.85 -0.39 9.68
N GLU A 214 6.81 0.90 9.99
CA GLU A 214 6.40 1.35 11.32
C GLU A 214 4.94 0.97 11.61
N ARG A 215 4.08 1.04 10.60
CA ARG A 215 2.69 0.62 10.72
C ARG A 215 2.58 -0.88 10.96
N LEU A 216 3.33 -1.69 10.20
CA LEU A 216 3.41 -3.13 10.42
C LEU A 216 3.88 -3.46 11.84
N LEU A 217 4.90 -2.76 12.34
CA LEU A 217 5.39 -2.93 13.71
C LEU A 217 4.31 -2.55 14.73
N SER A 218 3.59 -1.45 14.50
CA SER A 218 2.44 -1.05 15.33
C SER A 218 1.37 -2.14 15.37
N ALA A 219 1.11 -2.80 14.23
CA ALA A 219 0.18 -3.93 14.12
C ALA A 219 0.66 -5.16 14.90
N TYR A 220 1.93 -5.54 14.72
CA TYR A 220 2.57 -6.62 15.48
C TYR A 220 2.46 -6.38 16.98
N ARG A 221 2.91 -5.21 17.45
CA ARG A 221 2.95 -4.92 18.90
C ARG A 221 1.57 -4.95 19.54
N ASP A 222 0.58 -4.41 18.83
CA ASP A 222 -0.80 -4.36 19.30
C ASP A 222 -1.49 -5.73 19.27
N LYS A 223 -1.44 -6.44 18.14
CA LYS A 223 -2.26 -7.66 17.94
C LYS A 223 -1.54 -8.95 18.32
N ILE A 224 -0.22 -8.97 18.19
CA ILE A 224 0.59 -10.19 18.21
C ILE A 224 1.55 -10.23 19.42
N GLU A 225 2.27 -9.16 19.73
CA GLU A 225 3.14 -9.10 20.91
C GLU A 225 2.31 -8.99 22.18
N SER A 226 1.39 -8.01 22.21
CA SER A 226 0.50 -7.80 23.34
C SER A 226 -0.44 -8.99 23.54
N GLN A 227 -0.46 -9.48 24.77
CA GLN A 227 -1.36 -10.55 25.20
C GLN A 227 -2.71 -10.03 25.69
N SER A 228 -2.93 -8.71 25.71
CA SER A 228 -4.18 -8.10 26.21
C SER A 228 -5.39 -8.47 25.35
N GLN A 229 -5.19 -8.63 24.04
CA GLN A 229 -6.27 -8.95 23.10
C GLN A 229 -6.45 -10.46 22.96
N LYS A 230 -7.46 -11.00 23.65
CA LYS A 230 -7.81 -12.43 23.62
C LYS A 230 -8.21 -12.95 22.23
N TYR A 231 -8.84 -12.10 21.42
CA TYR A 231 -9.26 -12.43 20.05
C TYR A 231 -8.11 -13.01 19.21
N TYR A 232 -6.91 -12.42 19.32
CA TYR A 232 -5.74 -12.83 18.53
C TYR A 232 -5.00 -14.04 19.11
N LYS A 233 -5.45 -14.65 20.22
CA LYS A 233 -4.75 -15.76 20.86
C LYS A 233 -4.50 -16.93 19.91
N HIS A 234 -5.52 -17.36 19.17
CA HIS A 234 -5.38 -18.50 18.24
C HIS A 234 -4.34 -18.21 17.14
N LEU A 235 -4.40 -16.99 16.57
CA LEU A 235 -3.43 -16.55 15.56
C LEU A 235 -2.01 -16.54 16.13
N ARG A 236 -1.80 -15.99 17.34
CA ARG A 236 -0.48 -15.98 17.99
C ARG A 236 0.08 -17.39 18.19
N CYS A 237 -0.75 -18.32 18.68
CA CYS A 237 -0.33 -19.71 18.86
C CYS A 237 0.00 -20.37 17.52
N LYS A 238 -0.77 -20.10 16.46
CA LYS A 238 -0.50 -20.60 15.11
C LYS A 238 0.84 -20.09 14.60
N ILE A 239 1.07 -18.77 14.67
CA ILE A 239 2.32 -18.16 14.20
C ILE A 239 3.52 -18.72 14.97
N GLU A 240 3.43 -18.82 16.30
CA GLU A 240 4.54 -19.36 17.08
C GLU A 240 4.81 -20.83 16.74
N LYS A 241 3.76 -21.65 16.62
CA LYS A 241 3.91 -23.06 16.27
C LYS A 241 4.56 -23.27 14.90
N ASP A 242 4.14 -22.48 13.90
CA ASP A 242 4.47 -22.73 12.51
C ASP A 242 5.78 -22.03 12.08
N TYR A 243 6.15 -20.90 12.71
CA TYR A 243 7.28 -20.07 12.28
C TYR A 243 8.35 -19.81 13.36
N ALA A 244 8.14 -20.17 14.63
CA ALA A 244 9.20 -20.02 15.64
C ALA A 244 10.29 -21.09 15.49
N PRO A 245 11.57 -20.75 15.77
CA PRO A 245 12.64 -21.74 15.82
C PRO A 245 12.33 -22.84 16.83
N LYS A 246 12.22 -24.09 16.37
CA LYS A 246 11.89 -25.27 17.20
C LYS A 246 12.84 -25.48 18.38
N VAL A 247 14.07 -25.00 18.26
CA VAL A 247 15.10 -25.07 19.32
C VAL A 247 14.75 -24.19 20.51
N LEU A 248 14.11 -23.03 20.28
CA LEU A 248 13.81 -22.04 21.32
C LEU A 248 12.49 -22.32 22.04
N ASN A 249 11.51 -22.89 21.34
CA ASN A 249 10.26 -23.34 21.96
C ASN A 249 9.79 -24.69 21.38
N PRO A 250 10.30 -25.83 21.88
CA PRO A 250 9.99 -27.15 21.35
C PRO A 250 8.50 -27.52 21.40
N LYS A 251 7.72 -26.85 22.27
CA LYS A 251 6.29 -27.13 22.47
C LYS A 251 5.37 -26.02 21.94
N GLY A 252 5.89 -24.84 21.57
CA GLY A 252 5.11 -23.71 21.03
C GLY A 252 3.93 -23.27 21.90
N ARG A 253 4.08 -23.27 23.24
CA ARG A 253 2.94 -23.15 24.17
C ARG A 253 2.68 -21.76 24.73
N ASP A 254 3.57 -20.80 24.51
CA ASP A 254 3.45 -19.50 25.18
C ASP A 254 2.58 -18.51 24.39
N CYS A 255 2.27 -18.84 23.14
CA CYS A 255 1.57 -18.03 22.15
C CYS A 255 2.15 -16.61 22.05
N LYS A 256 3.49 -16.53 21.97
CA LYS A 256 4.31 -15.32 21.93
C LYS A 256 5.29 -15.35 20.75
N PRO A 257 4.78 -15.28 19.51
CA PRO A 257 5.65 -15.25 18.32
C PRO A 257 6.54 -14.01 18.33
N SER A 258 7.81 -14.19 17.94
CA SER A 258 8.75 -13.09 17.74
C SER A 258 8.39 -12.25 16.50
N PHE A 259 8.98 -11.07 16.35
CA PHE A 259 8.78 -10.24 15.16
C PHE A 259 9.24 -10.93 13.86
N PRO A 260 10.41 -11.59 13.80
CA PRO A 260 10.78 -12.39 12.62
C PRO A 260 9.77 -13.50 12.28
N ALA A 261 9.26 -14.23 13.28
CA ALA A 261 8.25 -15.27 13.05
C ALA A 261 6.92 -14.69 12.52
N PHE A 262 6.53 -13.50 12.99
CA PHE A 262 5.39 -12.78 12.43
C PHE A 262 5.63 -12.31 11.00
N VAL A 263 6.84 -11.82 10.68
CA VAL A 263 7.22 -11.42 9.32
C VAL A 263 7.17 -12.60 8.36
N ASP A 264 7.70 -13.77 8.75
CA ASP A 264 7.61 -14.98 7.94
C ASP A 264 6.15 -15.40 7.69
N TYR A 265 5.29 -15.28 8.71
CA TYR A 265 3.85 -15.49 8.55
C TYR A 265 3.22 -14.54 7.53
N VAL A 266 3.52 -13.24 7.60
CA VAL A 266 2.99 -12.24 6.64
C VAL A 266 3.46 -12.56 5.22
N ILE A 267 4.74 -12.90 5.04
CA ILE A 267 5.32 -13.28 3.74
C ILE A 267 4.64 -14.53 3.18
N ASP A 268 4.50 -15.56 4.01
CA ASP A 268 3.91 -16.85 3.60
C ASP A 268 2.43 -16.71 3.23
N GLU A 269 1.62 -16.00 4.03
CA GLU A 269 0.21 -15.73 3.70
C GLU A 269 0.06 -14.91 2.41
N HIS A 270 0.93 -13.92 2.19
CA HIS A 270 0.96 -13.16 0.94
C HIS A 270 1.29 -14.07 -0.26
N SER A 271 2.31 -14.93 -0.13
CA SER A 271 2.71 -15.85 -1.19
C SER A 271 1.62 -16.85 -1.58
N LYS A 272 0.74 -17.20 -0.63
CA LYS A 272 -0.44 -18.06 -0.83
C LYS A 272 -1.62 -17.32 -1.45
N GLY A 273 -1.54 -16.00 -1.62
CA GLY A 273 -2.64 -15.16 -2.12
C GLY A 273 -3.77 -14.99 -1.11
N ASN A 274 -3.52 -15.23 0.19
CA ASN A 274 -4.54 -15.04 1.22
C ASN A 274 -4.84 -13.54 1.39
N THR A 275 -6.08 -13.24 1.77
CA THR A 275 -6.45 -11.86 2.10
C THR A 275 -5.71 -11.44 3.37
N PRO A 276 -4.92 -10.36 3.36
CA PRO A 276 -4.22 -9.90 4.54
C PRO A 276 -5.20 -9.35 5.58
N ASN A 277 -4.85 -9.47 6.86
CA ASN A 277 -5.61 -8.80 7.92
C ASN A 277 -5.55 -7.28 7.74
N GLU A 278 -6.64 -6.60 8.07
CA GLU A 278 -6.81 -5.16 7.90
C GLU A 278 -5.73 -4.32 8.60
N HIS A 279 -5.12 -4.82 9.68
CA HIS A 279 -4.08 -4.11 10.43
C HIS A 279 -2.71 -4.08 9.73
N TRP A 280 -2.46 -4.97 8.77
CA TRP A 280 -1.21 -5.02 8.00
C TRP A 280 -1.43 -5.20 6.49
N ALA A 281 -2.66 -5.05 5.99
CA ALA A 281 -2.93 -5.04 4.55
C ALA A 281 -2.28 -3.84 3.84
N PRO A 282 -1.64 -4.00 2.68
CA PRO A 282 -1.06 -2.87 1.93
C PRO A 282 -2.10 -1.79 1.57
N TYR A 283 -1.73 -0.52 1.71
CA TYR A 283 -2.62 0.63 1.50
C TYR A 283 -3.14 0.71 0.08
N TYR A 284 -2.27 0.43 -0.90
CA TYR A 284 -2.56 0.62 -2.31
C TYR A 284 -3.77 -0.22 -2.78
N THR A 285 -3.99 -1.38 -2.16
CA THR A 285 -5.21 -2.19 -2.37
C THR A 285 -6.29 -1.92 -1.34
N PHE A 286 -5.91 -1.60 -0.10
CA PHE A 286 -6.88 -1.43 0.99
C PHE A 286 -7.76 -0.19 0.82
N CYS A 287 -7.20 0.93 0.32
CA CYS A 287 -7.93 2.18 0.11
C CYS A 287 -7.92 2.69 -1.34
N SER A 288 -7.26 2.01 -2.27
CA SER A 288 -7.19 2.39 -3.70
C SER A 288 -6.82 3.87 -3.93
N PRO A 289 -5.74 4.39 -3.31
CA PRO A 289 -5.41 5.82 -3.32
C PRO A 289 -5.18 6.38 -4.73
N CYS A 290 -4.71 5.55 -5.66
CA CYS A 290 -4.47 5.91 -7.05
C CYS A 290 -5.74 5.96 -7.92
N GLN A 291 -6.89 5.52 -7.41
CA GLN A 291 -8.18 5.61 -8.10
C GLN A 291 -9.14 6.58 -7.41
N VAL A 292 -8.98 6.78 -6.10
CA VAL A 292 -9.86 7.63 -5.29
C VAL A 292 -9.44 9.10 -5.34
N HIS A 293 -8.13 9.37 -5.50
CA HIS A 293 -7.55 10.73 -5.55
C HIS A 293 -7.98 11.59 -4.35
N PHE A 294 -7.57 11.18 -3.15
CA PHE A 294 -7.90 11.89 -1.91
C PHE A 294 -7.52 13.37 -1.96
N ASP A 295 -8.41 14.25 -1.50
CA ASP A 295 -8.15 15.69 -1.44
C ASP A 295 -7.03 16.03 -0.43
N TYR A 296 -6.94 15.27 0.67
CA TYR A 296 -5.87 15.38 1.66
C TYR A 296 -5.21 14.04 1.98
N ILE A 297 -3.88 14.04 1.93
CA ILE A 297 -3.04 12.89 2.28
C ILE A 297 -2.26 13.28 3.52
N LEU A 298 -2.71 12.86 4.70
CA LEU A 298 -2.07 13.20 5.96
C LEU A 298 -1.01 12.15 6.29
N HIS A 299 0.14 12.57 6.80
CA HIS A 299 1.19 11.67 7.28
C HIS A 299 1.12 11.56 8.79
N PHE A 300 1.24 10.35 9.31
CA PHE A 300 1.21 10.09 10.75
C PHE A 300 2.33 10.84 11.48
N GLU A 301 3.45 11.05 10.81
CA GLU A 301 4.64 11.72 11.32
C GLU A 301 4.44 13.24 11.46
N THR A 302 3.58 13.85 10.64
CA THR A 302 3.22 15.28 10.70
C THR A 302 1.77 15.50 11.17
N LEU A 303 1.17 14.48 11.76
CA LEU A 303 -0.28 14.38 11.92
C LEU A 303 -0.89 15.53 12.71
N ALA A 304 -0.21 16.05 13.73
CA ALA A 304 -0.71 17.17 14.54
C ALA A 304 -0.97 18.42 13.68
N ALA A 305 -0.04 18.76 12.78
CA ALA A 305 -0.18 19.92 11.90
C ALA A 305 -1.17 19.64 10.75
N ASP A 306 -1.07 18.45 10.16
CA ASP A 306 -1.93 17.95 9.09
C ASP A 306 -3.42 17.94 9.52
N GLU A 307 -3.74 17.37 10.68
CA GLU A 307 -5.09 17.32 11.23
C GLU A 307 -5.61 18.70 11.58
N ALA A 308 -4.77 19.55 12.18
CA ALA A 308 -5.14 20.91 12.50
C ALA A 308 -5.52 21.70 11.24
N TYR A 309 -4.80 21.51 10.13
CA TYR A 309 -5.16 22.09 8.84
C TYR A 309 -6.50 21.53 8.34
N LEU A 310 -6.65 20.21 8.27
CA LEU A 310 -7.87 19.56 7.77
C LEU A 310 -9.13 19.98 8.55
N VAL A 311 -9.05 20.00 9.88
CA VAL A 311 -10.18 20.35 10.77
C VAL A 311 -10.65 21.79 10.55
N ASN A 312 -9.75 22.70 10.18
CA ASN A 312 -10.08 24.09 9.86
C ASN A 312 -10.51 24.28 8.40
N ALA A 313 -10.03 23.45 7.48
CA ALA A 313 -10.41 23.48 6.07
C ALA A 313 -11.84 22.95 5.84
N VAL A 314 -12.30 21.99 6.66
CA VAL A 314 -13.64 21.39 6.55
C VAL A 314 -14.67 22.18 7.37
N SER A 315 -15.69 22.72 6.70
CA SER A 315 -16.71 23.55 7.33
C SER A 315 -17.41 22.83 8.49
N GLY A 316 -17.42 23.49 9.67
CA GLY A 316 -18.08 23.02 10.88
C GLY A 316 -17.32 21.93 11.66
N LEU A 317 -16.22 21.38 11.11
CA LEU A 317 -15.49 20.29 11.75
C LEU A 317 -14.76 20.75 13.03
N SER A 318 -14.21 21.97 13.03
CA SER A 318 -13.53 22.59 14.18
C SER A 318 -14.42 22.79 15.41
N SER A 319 -15.74 22.81 15.26
CA SER A 319 -16.67 22.92 16.39
C SER A 319 -16.91 21.60 17.12
N VAL A 320 -16.44 20.47 16.56
CA VAL A 320 -16.74 19.12 17.06
C VAL A 320 -15.48 18.27 17.26
N VAL A 321 -14.44 18.49 16.47
CA VAL A 321 -13.16 17.79 16.57
C VAL A 321 -12.09 18.73 17.12
N THR A 322 -11.37 18.30 18.15
CA THR A 322 -10.25 19.05 18.73
C THR A 322 -8.93 18.34 18.43
N PRO A 323 -8.00 18.94 17.66
CA PRO A 323 -6.73 18.32 17.27
C PRO A 323 -5.84 17.87 18.45
N HIS A 324 -5.91 18.58 19.59
CA HIS A 324 -4.99 18.39 20.72
C HIS A 324 -5.17 17.11 21.56
N LYS A 325 -6.33 16.44 21.51
CA LYS A 325 -6.61 15.31 22.43
C LYS A 325 -6.00 13.97 22.03
N LEU A 326 -5.28 13.88 20.90
CA LEU A 326 -5.13 12.59 20.19
C LEU A 326 -3.71 12.04 20.07
N HIS A 327 -2.64 12.79 20.41
CA HIS A 327 -1.26 12.35 20.15
C HIS A 327 -0.26 12.64 21.27
N ALA A 328 -0.45 12.00 22.43
CA ALA A 328 0.58 11.89 23.47
C ALA A 328 1.44 10.64 23.27
N SER A 329 2.23 10.59 22.17
CA SER A 329 3.28 9.57 22.01
C SER A 329 4.25 9.95 20.88
N HIS A 330 4.91 11.10 20.99
CA HIS A 330 6.04 11.47 20.13
C HIS A 330 7.37 10.84 20.58
N THR A 331 7.36 9.90 21.52
CA THR A 331 8.59 9.22 21.98
C THR A 331 9.05 8.15 20.99
N SER A 332 10.21 8.42 20.36
CA SER A 332 11.19 7.46 19.83
C SER A 332 10.63 6.21 19.13
N TYR A 333 9.80 6.37 18.09
CA TYR A 333 9.45 5.22 17.26
C TYR A 333 10.67 4.72 16.46
N GLY A 334 11.63 5.59 16.12
CA GLY A 334 12.83 5.24 15.36
C GLY A 334 13.72 4.18 16.02
N GLU A 335 14.11 4.36 17.30
CA GLU A 335 14.96 3.39 18.00
C GLU A 335 14.25 2.05 18.20
N LEU A 336 12.95 2.10 18.49
CA LEU A 336 12.13 0.91 18.61
C LEU A 336 12.04 0.17 17.27
N THR A 337 11.76 0.90 16.19
CA THR A 337 11.72 0.35 14.83
C THR A 337 13.03 -0.35 14.50
N MET A 338 14.17 0.32 14.68
CA MET A 338 15.49 -0.29 14.50
C MET A 338 15.65 -1.57 15.33
N LYS A 339 15.26 -1.56 16.62
CA LYS A 339 15.36 -2.71 17.51
C LYS A 339 14.64 -3.97 17.00
N TYR A 340 13.50 -3.81 16.34
CA TYR A 340 12.77 -4.95 15.77
C TYR A 340 13.29 -5.33 14.39
N PHE A 341 13.56 -4.36 13.52
CA PHE A 341 13.95 -4.64 12.14
C PHE A 341 15.37 -5.22 12.03
N GLN A 342 16.29 -4.87 12.94
CA GLN A 342 17.62 -5.51 13.02
C GLN A 342 17.56 -7.03 13.35
N LEU A 343 16.41 -7.55 13.79
CA LEU A 343 16.22 -8.98 14.05
C LEU A 343 15.92 -9.79 12.79
N LEU A 344 15.60 -9.12 11.68
CA LEU A 344 15.27 -9.77 10.42
C LEU A 344 16.55 -10.15 9.67
N SER A 345 16.50 -11.24 8.92
CA SER A 345 17.49 -11.49 7.87
C SER A 345 17.27 -10.56 6.68
N LEU A 346 18.32 -10.32 5.88
CA LEU A 346 18.20 -9.59 4.62
C LEU A 346 17.10 -10.17 3.72
N SER A 347 17.01 -11.50 3.61
CA SER A 347 15.98 -12.17 2.79
C SER A 347 14.56 -11.92 3.31
N GLN A 348 14.37 -11.89 4.63
CA GLN A 348 13.06 -11.52 5.21
C GLN A 348 12.72 -10.08 4.88
N LEU A 349 13.68 -9.15 5.03
CA LEU A 349 13.46 -7.74 4.75
C LEU A 349 13.13 -7.48 3.27
N GLU A 350 13.85 -8.09 2.34
CA GLU A 350 13.62 -7.97 0.89
C GLU A 350 12.22 -8.48 0.50
N LYS A 351 11.84 -9.68 0.98
CA LYS A 351 10.52 -10.25 0.71
C LYS A 351 9.42 -9.41 1.33
N LEU A 352 9.61 -8.94 2.56
CA LEU A 352 8.67 -8.06 3.22
C LEU A 352 8.53 -6.73 2.45
N TYR A 353 9.64 -6.15 1.99
CA TYR A 353 9.65 -4.95 1.18
C TYR A 353 8.85 -5.15 -0.11
N SER A 354 9.00 -6.27 -0.82
CA SER A 354 8.22 -6.52 -2.05
C SER A 354 6.70 -6.49 -1.85
N ILE A 355 6.21 -6.78 -0.63
CA ILE A 355 4.77 -6.74 -0.31
C ILE A 355 4.30 -5.29 -0.17
N TYR A 356 5.13 -4.42 0.40
CA TYR A 356 4.81 -3.03 0.73
C TYR A 356 5.48 -2.00 -0.21
N GLU A 357 6.24 -2.43 -1.21
CA GLU A 357 7.02 -1.56 -2.11
C GLU A 357 6.14 -0.45 -2.68
N LYS A 358 4.95 -0.80 -3.14
CA LYS A 358 4.00 0.16 -3.71
C LYS A 358 3.57 1.21 -2.70
N ASP A 359 3.36 0.82 -1.44
CA ASP A 359 3.01 1.78 -0.39
C ASP A 359 4.17 2.73 -0.09
N PHE A 360 5.40 2.21 -0.03
CA PHE A 360 6.59 3.06 0.13
C PHE A 360 6.72 4.05 -1.01
N ARG A 361 6.61 3.58 -2.25
CA ARG A 361 6.83 4.41 -3.44
C ARG A 361 5.69 5.40 -3.69
N ILE A 362 4.44 4.99 -3.56
CA ILE A 362 3.28 5.86 -3.77
C ILE A 362 3.32 7.04 -2.79
N PHE A 363 3.58 6.78 -1.51
CA PHE A 363 3.57 7.80 -0.45
C PHE A 363 4.95 8.36 -0.09
N ASP A 364 5.96 8.12 -0.92
CA ASP A 364 7.31 8.69 -0.79
C ASP A 364 7.99 8.45 0.58
N TYR A 365 7.84 7.25 1.12
CA TYR A 365 8.56 6.84 2.33
C TYR A 365 9.94 6.25 1.98
N ASP A 366 10.96 6.62 2.74
CA ASP A 366 12.31 6.04 2.60
C ASP A 366 12.38 4.63 3.20
N SER A 367 12.49 3.63 2.34
CA SER A 367 12.68 2.24 2.73
C SER A 367 14.15 1.88 2.98
N GLN A 368 15.12 2.67 2.49
CA GLN A 368 16.55 2.33 2.55
C GLN A 368 17.08 2.31 3.98
N LYS A 369 16.55 3.17 4.85
CA LYS A 369 16.88 3.19 6.29
C LYS A 369 16.75 1.81 6.96
N TYR A 370 15.84 0.95 6.49
CA TYR A 370 15.64 -0.39 7.07
C TYR A 370 16.71 -1.38 6.68
N PHE A 371 17.22 -1.29 5.45
CA PHE A 371 18.30 -2.15 4.97
C PHE A 371 19.62 -1.84 5.69
N GLN A 372 19.79 -0.60 6.15
CA GLN A 372 20.94 -0.18 6.96
C GLN A 372 20.94 -0.79 8.37
N TYR A 373 19.80 -1.31 8.87
CA TYR A 373 19.73 -2.00 10.16
C TYR A 373 20.26 -3.44 10.10
N ILE A 374 20.37 -4.01 8.90
CA ILE A 374 20.83 -5.39 8.70
C ILE A 374 22.34 -5.35 8.48
N THR A 375 23.10 -5.77 9.50
CA THR A 375 24.58 -5.88 9.45
C THR A 375 25.05 -7.20 8.90
#